data_AF-A0A8H2JLW7-F1
#
_entry.id   AF-A0A8H2JLW7-F1
#
_cell.length_a   1.000
_cell.length_b   1.000
_cell.length_c   1.000
_cell.angle_alpha   90.00
_cell.angle_beta   90.00
_cell.angle_gamma   90.00
#
_symmetry.space_group_name_H-M   'P 1'
#
loop_
_entity.id
_entity.type
_entity.pdbx_description
1 polymer ?
#
loop_
_entity_poly.entity_id
_entity_poly.type
_entity_poly.pdbx_seq_one_letter_code
_entity_poly.pdbx_strand_id
1 'polypeptide(L)'
;MSFAPPWIHKFEVKPGSWVYIPSTATRVLGERITKQVKSVWHAPNYFYHLNQGGHVKALHSHLNDNYFASIDISDFFGSISRSRITRSLKRNFGYEQAREIAMASTVKHYKLEKHSHSLPFGFVQSPILASVCLDDSTLGECIKACSNNSTLNISVYMDDIVISSDSIQELTKQMELLKDAAKRSHFSLNAEKESPPSDSVVAFNIELSHSSMKITDSRYIKFVQAYLTAKSEPEREGIVGYVGTVNFKQAKSLEMLQI
;
A
#
# COMPACT_ATOMS: atom_id res chain seq x y z
N MET A 1 0.54 30.32 -22.20
CA MET A 1 1.84 29.72 -21.80
C MET A 1 1.72 28.22 -21.91
N SER A 2 2.59 27.57 -22.70
CA SER A 2 2.72 26.12 -22.71
C SER A 2 3.27 25.68 -21.35
N PHE A 3 2.41 25.21 -20.45
CA PHE A 3 2.86 24.62 -19.19
C PHE A 3 3.47 23.27 -19.51
N ALA A 4 4.80 23.18 -19.37
CA ALA A 4 5.47 21.88 -19.42
C ALA A 4 4.82 20.95 -18.37
N PRO A 5 4.59 19.67 -18.71
CA PRO A 5 3.98 18.74 -17.77
C PRO A 5 4.87 18.56 -16.52
N PRO A 6 4.29 18.30 -15.33
CA PRO A 6 5.06 18.07 -14.11
C PRO A 6 5.82 16.74 -14.08
N TRP A 7 5.90 16.02 -15.19
CA TRP A 7 6.61 14.75 -15.35
C TRP A 7 7.46 14.75 -16.62
N ILE A 8 8.54 13.96 -16.61
CA ILE A 8 9.47 13.82 -17.74
C ILE A 8 8.88 12.87 -18.79
N HIS A 9 8.40 11.72 -18.32
CA HIS A 9 7.71 10.72 -19.13
C HIS A 9 6.73 9.93 -18.27
N LYS A 10 5.82 9.22 -18.92
CA LYS A 10 4.91 8.27 -18.27
C LYS A 10 4.82 7.00 -19.10
N PHE A 11 4.62 5.87 -18.44
CA PHE A 11 4.48 4.57 -19.10
C PHE A 11 3.40 3.75 -18.40
N GLU A 12 2.82 2.80 -19.12
CA GLU A 12 1.76 1.94 -18.63
C GLU A 12 2.33 0.57 -18.25
N VAL A 13 2.11 0.14 -17.02
CA VAL A 13 2.62 -1.16 -16.51
C VAL A 13 1.65 -2.30 -16.83
N LYS A 14 0.35 -1.98 -16.77
CA LYS A 14 -0.77 -2.82 -17.19
C LYS A 14 -1.88 -1.91 -17.70
N PRO A 15 -2.81 -2.37 -18.55
CA PRO A 15 -3.88 -1.53 -19.08
C PRO A 15 -4.59 -0.72 -17.98
N GLY A 16 -4.58 0.60 -18.11
CA GLY A 16 -5.12 1.56 -17.16
C GLY A 16 -4.22 1.88 -15.95
N SER A 17 -3.00 1.38 -15.85
CA SER A 17 -2.09 1.65 -14.71
C SER A 17 -0.83 2.38 -15.16
N TRP A 18 -0.86 3.71 -15.01
CA TRP A 18 0.18 4.60 -15.47
C TRP A 18 1.15 4.99 -14.34
N VAL A 19 2.44 4.83 -14.60
CA VAL A 19 3.53 5.36 -13.78
C VAL A 19 3.99 6.68 -14.37
N TYR A 20 4.15 7.69 -13.53
CA TYR A 20 4.63 9.02 -13.89
C TYR A 20 6.02 9.24 -13.30
N ILE A 21 7.00 9.55 -14.13
CA ILE A 21 8.34 9.92 -13.67
C ILE A 21 8.38 11.43 -13.45
N PRO A 22 8.40 11.92 -12.20
CA PRO A 22 8.34 13.35 -11.93
C PRO A 22 9.56 14.08 -12.50
N SER A 23 9.38 15.34 -12.91
CA SER A 23 10.52 16.21 -13.20
C SER A 23 11.32 16.48 -11.93
N THR A 24 12.57 16.92 -12.06
CA THR A 24 13.41 17.31 -10.91
C THR A 24 12.71 18.36 -10.04
N ALA A 25 12.08 19.37 -10.66
CA ALA A 25 11.33 20.39 -9.94
C ALA A 25 10.14 19.81 -9.17
N THR A 26 9.36 18.92 -9.80
CA THR A 26 8.24 18.22 -9.15
C THR A 26 8.70 17.33 -8.00
N ARG A 27 9.84 16.64 -8.16
CA ARG A 27 10.43 15.81 -7.11
C ARG A 27 10.84 16.66 -5.90
N VAL A 28 11.57 17.77 -6.11
CA VAL A 28 11.98 18.69 -5.04
C VAL A 28 10.76 19.28 -4.32
N LEU A 29 9.72 19.66 -5.06
CA LEU A 29 8.47 20.13 -4.48
C LEU A 29 7.76 19.02 -3.68
N GLY A 30 7.68 17.81 -4.23
CA GLY A 30 7.08 16.66 -3.56
C GLY A 30 7.81 16.27 -2.27
N GLU A 31 9.14 16.32 -2.24
CA GLU A 31 9.93 16.12 -1.03
C GLU A 31 9.63 17.17 0.03
N ARG A 32 9.45 18.44 -0.37
CA ARG A 32 9.03 19.53 0.53
C ARG A 32 7.64 19.33 1.08
N ILE A 33 6.67 18.99 0.23
CA ILE A 33 5.29 18.67 0.64
C ILE A 33 5.30 17.50 1.62
N THR A 34 6.07 16.45 1.34
CA THR A 34 6.20 15.29 2.22
C THR A 34 6.70 15.69 3.60
N LYS A 35 7.75 16.53 3.67
CA LYS A 35 8.26 17.04 4.95
C LYS A 35 7.23 17.90 5.69
N GLN A 36 6.50 18.76 4.98
CA GLN A 36 5.44 19.58 5.57
C GLN A 36 4.32 18.72 6.16
N VAL A 37 3.81 17.75 5.40
CA VAL A 37 2.75 16.84 5.87
C VAL A 37 3.23 16.02 7.08
N LYS A 38 4.45 15.49 7.05
CA LYS A 38 5.04 14.77 8.20
C LYS A 38 5.19 15.62 9.46
N SER A 39 5.29 16.95 9.33
CA SER A 39 5.42 17.84 10.50
C SER A 39 4.12 18.02 11.28
N VAL A 40 2.96 17.73 10.65
CA VAL A 40 1.63 17.92 11.26
C VAL A 40 0.81 16.63 11.35
N TRP A 41 1.20 15.59 10.63
CA TRP A 41 0.54 14.28 10.64
C TRP A 41 1.58 13.18 10.81
N HIS A 42 1.32 12.30 11.77
CA HIS A 42 2.16 11.14 12.07
C HIS A 42 1.42 9.88 11.66
N ALA A 43 2.10 9.01 10.91
CA ALA A 43 1.51 7.75 10.49
C ALA A 43 1.20 6.89 11.72
N PRO A 44 -0.03 6.36 11.84
CA PRO A 44 -0.33 5.37 12.86
C PRO A 44 0.57 4.13 12.74
N ASN A 45 0.77 3.40 13.84
CA ASN A 45 1.67 2.23 13.85
C ASN A 45 1.22 1.12 12.88
N TYR A 46 -0.07 1.04 12.57
CA TYR A 46 -0.63 0.09 11.62
C TYR A 46 -0.39 0.48 10.14
N PHE A 47 0.19 1.64 9.82
CA PHE A 47 0.58 2.05 8.45
C PHE A 47 2.04 1.67 8.16
N TYR A 48 2.27 0.49 7.62
CA TYR A 48 3.62 -0.07 7.47
C TYR A 48 4.41 0.51 6.30
N HIS A 49 3.77 1.04 5.26
CA HIS A 49 4.46 1.65 4.11
C HIS A 49 5.07 3.03 4.40
N LEU A 50 4.76 3.62 5.55
CA LEU A 50 5.37 4.87 6.03
C LEU A 50 6.32 4.65 7.20
N ASN A 51 6.37 3.43 7.72
CA ASN A 51 7.19 2.99 8.85
C ASN A 51 8.32 2.07 8.38
N GLN A 52 9.32 1.84 9.25
CA GLN A 52 10.42 0.94 8.94
C GLN A 52 9.95 -0.54 8.94
N GLY A 53 10.42 -1.32 7.96
CA GLY A 53 10.16 -2.76 7.81
C GLY A 53 9.16 -3.16 6.71
N GLY A 54 8.39 -2.21 6.18
CA GLY A 54 7.56 -2.41 4.99
C GLY A 54 6.52 -3.54 5.11
N HIS A 55 6.17 -4.14 3.97
CA HIS A 55 5.10 -5.14 3.86
C HIS A 55 5.41 -6.46 4.57
N VAL A 56 6.69 -6.85 4.66
CA VAL A 56 7.08 -8.07 5.40
C VAL A 56 6.79 -7.91 6.88
N LYS A 57 7.13 -6.74 7.46
CA LYS A 57 6.81 -6.45 8.87
C LYS A 57 5.30 -6.33 9.10
N ALA A 58 4.56 -5.83 8.11
CA ALA A 58 3.10 -5.79 8.15
C ALA A 58 2.52 -7.20 8.33
N LEU A 59 2.95 -8.17 7.53
CA LEU A 59 2.49 -9.57 7.68
C LEU A 59 3.01 -10.23 8.96
N HIS A 60 4.26 -9.96 9.33
CA HIS A 60 4.85 -10.55 10.53
C HIS A 60 4.09 -10.16 11.80
N SER A 61 3.43 -9.00 11.85
CA SER A 61 2.64 -8.66 13.04
C SER A 61 1.47 -9.60 13.29
N HIS A 62 0.99 -10.30 12.27
CA HIS A 62 -0.15 -11.22 12.35
C HIS A 62 0.25 -12.67 12.64
N LEU A 63 1.55 -13.00 12.66
CA LEU A 63 2.08 -14.38 12.64
C LEU A 63 1.54 -15.29 13.76
N ASN A 64 1.15 -14.72 14.90
CA ASN A 64 0.69 -15.45 16.07
C ASN A 64 -0.82 -15.70 16.08
N ASP A 65 -1.59 -15.05 15.20
CA ASP A 65 -3.04 -15.22 15.13
C ASP A 65 -3.40 -16.53 14.41
N ASN A 66 -4.64 -17.00 14.57
CA ASN A 66 -5.14 -18.24 13.96
C ASN A 66 -5.93 -18.03 12.66
N TYR A 67 -6.55 -16.87 12.50
CA TYR A 67 -7.40 -16.56 11.34
C TYR A 67 -7.02 -15.23 10.71
N PHE A 68 -7.15 -15.14 9.39
CA PHE A 68 -6.67 -14.03 8.58
C PHE A 68 -7.69 -13.67 7.48
N ALA A 69 -7.72 -12.40 7.09
CA ALA A 69 -8.46 -11.91 5.94
C ALA A 69 -7.72 -10.70 5.34
N SER A 70 -8.02 -10.37 4.08
CA SER A 70 -7.46 -9.18 3.44
C SER A 70 -8.42 -8.53 2.46
N ILE A 71 -8.35 -7.20 2.38
CA ILE A 71 -9.00 -6.40 1.34
C ILE A 71 -7.95 -5.58 0.59
N ASP A 72 -8.18 -5.36 -0.71
CA ASP A 72 -7.35 -4.54 -1.60
C ASP A 72 -8.19 -3.39 -2.16
N ILE A 73 -7.70 -2.15 -2.03
CA ILE A 73 -8.36 -0.98 -2.59
C ILE A 73 -7.99 -0.85 -4.07
N SER A 74 -8.97 -1.02 -4.93
CA SER A 74 -8.82 -0.84 -6.38
C SER A 74 -8.45 0.59 -6.72
N ASP A 75 -7.38 0.77 -7.50
CA ASP A 75 -6.99 2.07 -8.05
C ASP A 75 -6.78 3.11 -6.94
N PHE A 76 -6.11 2.70 -5.84
CA PHE A 76 -5.99 3.49 -4.62
C PHE A 76 -5.53 4.93 -4.88
N PHE A 77 -4.39 5.15 -5.54
CA PHE A 77 -3.93 6.51 -5.89
C PHE A 77 -4.93 7.24 -6.80
N GLY A 78 -5.53 6.54 -7.77
CA GLY A 78 -6.55 7.10 -8.67
C GLY A 78 -7.83 7.54 -7.96
N SER A 79 -8.19 6.87 -6.85
CA SER A 79 -9.34 7.21 -6.00
C SER A 79 -9.12 8.47 -5.14
N ILE A 80 -7.88 8.93 -5.01
CA ILE A 80 -7.54 10.13 -4.25
C ILE A 80 -7.62 11.37 -5.14
N SER A 81 -8.78 12.03 -5.11
CA SER A 81 -9.02 13.25 -5.87
C SER A 81 -8.40 14.50 -5.22
N ARG A 82 -8.22 15.55 -6.03
CA ARG A 82 -7.82 16.90 -5.53
C ARG A 82 -8.69 17.38 -4.37
N SER A 83 -10.00 17.18 -4.46
CA SER A 83 -10.95 17.64 -3.44
C SER A 83 -10.80 16.86 -2.14
N ARG A 84 -10.52 15.54 -2.23
CA ARG A 84 -10.23 14.69 -1.06
C ARG A 84 -8.98 15.18 -0.33
N ILE A 85 -7.88 15.40 -1.06
CA ILE A 85 -6.63 15.95 -0.49
C ILE A 85 -6.87 17.30 0.18
N THR A 86 -7.56 18.21 -0.52
CA THR A 86 -7.84 19.55 0.01
C THR A 86 -8.62 19.46 1.32
N ARG A 87 -9.63 18.59 1.40
CA ARG A 87 -10.43 18.40 2.61
C ARG A 87 -9.61 17.85 3.77
N SER A 88 -8.85 16.78 3.53
CA SER A 88 -8.08 16.09 4.58
C SER A 88 -6.92 16.92 5.11
N LEU A 89 -6.37 17.82 4.30
CA LEU A 89 -5.30 18.73 4.73
C LEU A 89 -5.83 20.04 5.32
N LYS A 90 -7.07 20.45 5.04
CA LYS A 90 -7.64 21.76 5.42
C LYS A 90 -7.51 22.04 6.92
N ARG A 91 -7.70 21.03 7.78
CA ARG A 91 -7.64 21.20 9.24
C ARG A 91 -6.26 21.64 9.73
N ASN A 92 -5.19 21.19 9.08
CA ASN A 92 -3.81 21.43 9.52
C ASN A 92 -3.12 22.57 8.77
N PHE A 93 -3.53 22.83 7.51
CA PHE A 93 -2.87 23.80 6.63
C PHE A 93 -3.76 24.99 6.23
N GLY A 94 -5.06 24.96 6.57
CA GLY A 94 -6.02 25.89 5.99
C GLY A 94 -6.36 25.56 4.53
N TYR A 95 -7.38 26.22 3.98
CA TYR A 95 -7.92 25.89 2.66
C TYR A 95 -6.94 26.17 1.52
N GLU A 96 -6.36 27.37 1.47
CA GLU A 96 -5.49 27.81 0.36
C GLU A 96 -4.27 26.90 0.22
N GLN A 97 -3.53 26.69 1.31
CA GLN A 97 -2.34 25.84 1.27
C GLN A 97 -2.68 24.37 0.98
N ALA A 98 -3.77 23.84 1.55
CA ALA A 98 -4.24 22.49 1.23
C ALA A 98 -4.59 22.35 -0.26
N ARG A 99 -5.16 23.41 -0.86
CA ARG A 99 -5.53 23.44 -2.27
C ARG A 99 -4.30 23.50 -3.17
N GLU A 100 -3.30 24.30 -2.83
CA GLU A 100 -2.01 24.36 -3.53
C GLU A 100 -1.31 22.99 -3.52
N ILE A 101 -1.22 22.35 -2.35
CA ILE A 101 -0.65 21.00 -2.22
C ILE A 101 -1.38 20.01 -3.11
N ALA A 102 -2.72 20.03 -3.10
CA ALA A 102 -3.53 19.15 -3.93
C ALA A 102 -3.31 19.38 -5.43
N MET A 103 -3.21 20.64 -5.87
CA MET A 103 -2.95 20.99 -7.28
C MET A 103 -1.57 20.55 -7.74
N ALA A 104 -0.54 20.76 -6.91
CA ALA A 104 0.83 20.36 -7.20
C ALA A 104 1.05 18.84 -7.22
N SER A 105 0.19 18.08 -6.52
CA SER A 105 0.39 16.64 -6.31
C SER A 105 -0.44 15.73 -7.20
N THR A 106 -1.28 16.30 -8.07
CA THR A 106 -2.23 15.51 -8.86
C THR A 106 -2.11 15.82 -10.35
N VAL A 107 -2.35 14.79 -11.15
CA VAL A 107 -2.35 14.85 -12.61
C VAL A 107 -3.74 14.60 -13.14
N LYS A 108 -3.99 14.93 -14.42
CA LYS A 108 -5.27 14.62 -15.06
C LYS A 108 -5.50 13.11 -15.03
N HIS A 109 -6.67 12.69 -14.54
CA HIS A 109 -7.01 11.28 -14.45
C HIS A 109 -7.10 10.68 -15.86
N TYR A 110 -6.60 9.45 -16.04
CA TYR A 110 -6.57 8.78 -17.33
C TYR A 110 -7.97 8.30 -17.78
N LYS A 111 -8.82 7.91 -16.83
CA LYS A 111 -10.27 7.69 -17.03
C LYS A 111 -11.04 8.97 -16.73
N LEU A 112 -11.76 9.51 -17.73
CA LEU A 112 -12.54 10.75 -17.57
C LEU A 112 -13.77 10.62 -16.67
N GLU A 113 -14.20 9.39 -16.36
CA GLU A 113 -15.48 9.11 -15.71
C GLU A 113 -15.46 9.16 -14.17
N LYS A 114 -14.30 9.10 -13.52
CA LYS A 114 -14.21 9.15 -12.04
C LYS A 114 -14.03 10.57 -11.51
N HIS A 115 -12.86 11.14 -11.77
CA HIS A 115 -12.43 12.44 -11.26
C HIS A 115 -11.61 13.16 -12.32
N SER A 116 -11.59 14.49 -12.31
CA SER A 116 -10.76 15.22 -13.27
C SER A 116 -9.26 15.03 -13.03
N HIS A 117 -8.86 14.89 -11.76
CA HIS A 117 -7.47 14.75 -11.34
C HIS A 117 -7.33 13.86 -10.09
N SER A 118 -6.24 13.10 -10.03
CA SER A 118 -5.91 12.21 -8.92
C SER A 118 -4.41 12.15 -8.66
N LEU A 119 -4.02 11.51 -7.55
CA LEU A 119 -2.61 11.24 -7.28
C LEU A 119 -2.06 10.28 -8.35
N PRO A 120 -0.92 10.61 -8.99
CA PRO A 120 -0.24 9.69 -9.87
C PRO A 120 0.58 8.67 -9.08
N PHE A 121 0.71 7.47 -9.61
CA PHE A 121 1.75 6.55 -9.19
C PHE A 121 3.12 7.05 -9.68
N GLY A 122 4.11 7.11 -8.78
CA GLY A 122 5.47 7.58 -9.09
C GLY A 122 5.84 8.97 -8.54
N PHE A 123 4.88 9.80 -8.15
CA PHE A 123 5.19 11.05 -7.44
C PHE A 123 5.56 10.75 -5.98
N VAL A 124 6.63 11.38 -5.50
CA VAL A 124 7.23 11.09 -4.19
C VAL A 124 6.29 11.37 -3.00
N GLN A 125 5.39 12.33 -3.15
CA GLN A 125 4.41 12.71 -2.13
C GLN A 125 3.09 11.93 -2.20
N SER A 126 2.85 11.17 -3.28
CA SER A 126 1.59 10.42 -3.43
C SER A 126 1.35 9.44 -2.28
N PRO A 127 2.33 8.64 -1.80
CA PRO A 127 2.12 7.71 -0.69
C PRO A 127 1.61 8.38 0.58
N ILE A 128 2.24 9.47 1.02
CA ILE A 128 1.85 10.14 2.26
C ILE A 128 0.49 10.83 2.12
N LEU A 129 0.21 11.47 0.98
CA LEU A 129 -1.07 12.13 0.75
C LEU A 129 -2.23 11.13 0.67
N ALA A 130 -2.03 9.99 -0.02
CA ALA A 130 -3.01 8.93 -0.06
C ALA A 130 -3.29 8.36 1.34
N SER A 131 -2.25 8.23 2.15
CA SER A 131 -2.35 7.73 3.52
C SER A 131 -3.16 8.66 4.42
N VAL A 132 -2.88 9.97 4.37
CA VAL A 132 -3.66 10.97 5.11
C VAL A 132 -5.13 10.95 4.68
N CYS A 133 -5.40 10.83 3.38
CA CYS A 133 -6.76 10.76 2.86
C CYS A 133 -7.50 9.47 3.24
N LEU A 134 -6.78 8.36 3.44
CA LEU A 134 -7.34 7.12 3.94
C LEU A 134 -7.63 7.23 5.43
N ASP A 135 -6.69 7.74 6.22
CA ASP A 135 -6.82 7.94 7.66
C ASP A 135 -7.97 8.91 8.02
N ASP A 136 -8.14 9.99 7.25
CA ASP A 136 -9.23 10.97 7.39
C ASP A 136 -10.58 10.51 6.78
N SER A 137 -10.74 9.23 6.50
CA SER A 137 -11.98 8.68 5.93
C SER A 137 -12.72 7.78 6.91
N THR A 138 -13.99 7.48 6.62
CA THR A 138 -14.76 6.49 7.40
C THR A 138 -14.10 5.10 7.42
N LEU A 139 -13.40 4.71 6.34
CA LEU A 139 -12.58 3.48 6.35
C LEU A 139 -11.39 3.62 7.30
N GLY A 140 -10.72 4.77 7.31
CA GLY A 140 -9.64 5.08 8.26
C GLY A 140 -10.09 5.02 9.72
N GLU A 141 -11.26 5.58 10.03
CA GLU A 141 -11.87 5.49 11.36
C GLU A 141 -12.16 4.04 11.76
N CYS A 142 -12.66 3.22 10.83
CA CYS A 142 -12.91 1.79 11.06
C CYS A 142 -11.61 1.01 11.29
N ILE A 143 -10.58 1.26 10.49
CA ILE A 143 -9.22 0.69 10.66
C ILE A 143 -8.67 1.06 12.04
N LYS A 144 -8.79 2.33 12.43
CA LYS A 144 -8.35 2.82 13.73
C LYS A 144 -9.09 2.12 14.87
N ALA A 145 -10.41 1.99 14.78
CA ALA A 145 -11.20 1.25 15.77
C ALA A 145 -10.76 -0.22 15.88
N CYS A 146 -10.51 -0.88 14.74
CA CYS A 146 -9.97 -2.23 14.69
C CYS A 146 -8.59 -2.32 15.38
N SER A 147 -7.69 -1.36 15.13
CA SER A 147 -6.34 -1.35 15.73
C SER A 147 -6.34 -1.15 17.26
N ASN A 148 -7.42 -0.59 17.81
CA ASN A 148 -7.60 -0.40 19.25
C ASN A 148 -8.32 -1.60 19.91
N ASN A 149 -8.76 -2.59 19.14
CA ASN A 149 -9.41 -3.79 19.67
C ASN A 149 -8.33 -4.80 20.07
N SER A 150 -8.39 -5.33 21.30
CA SER A 150 -7.42 -6.28 21.83
C SER A 150 -7.48 -7.68 21.22
N THR A 151 -8.55 -8.02 20.50
CA THR A 151 -8.75 -9.35 19.88
C THR A 151 -8.52 -9.33 18.38
N LEU A 152 -8.19 -8.18 17.81
CA LEU A 152 -7.99 -7.99 16.38
C LEU A 152 -6.62 -7.38 16.15
N ASN A 153 -6.05 -7.71 15.01
CA ASN A 153 -4.78 -7.17 14.57
C ASN A 153 -4.94 -6.70 13.13
N ILE A 154 -4.45 -5.51 12.82
CA ILE A 154 -4.63 -4.89 11.50
C ILE A 154 -3.34 -4.23 11.04
N SER A 155 -3.01 -4.44 9.77
CA SER A 155 -1.91 -3.76 9.10
C SER A 155 -2.39 -3.20 7.76
N VAL A 156 -1.81 -2.06 7.39
CA VAL A 156 -2.07 -1.35 6.14
C VAL A 156 -0.74 -1.16 5.43
N TYR A 157 -0.69 -1.55 4.17
CA TYR A 157 0.44 -1.27 3.28
C TYR A 157 -0.10 -0.78 1.93
N MET A 158 -0.05 0.53 1.72
CA MET A 158 -0.67 1.20 0.57
C MET A 158 -2.16 0.86 0.43
N ASP A 159 -2.53 0.08 -0.58
CA ASP A 159 -3.88 -0.34 -0.93
C ASP A 159 -4.31 -1.66 -0.29
N ASP A 160 -3.35 -2.45 0.22
CA ASP A 160 -3.60 -3.71 0.90
C ASP A 160 -3.85 -3.47 2.40
N ILE A 161 -4.93 -4.07 2.91
CA ILE A 161 -5.27 -4.09 4.34
C ILE A 161 -5.41 -5.55 4.77
N VAL A 162 -4.61 -5.97 5.74
CA VAL A 162 -4.64 -7.32 6.31
C VAL A 162 -5.15 -7.24 7.73
N ILE A 163 -6.06 -8.15 8.07
CA ILE A 163 -6.64 -8.27 9.40
C ILE A 163 -6.57 -9.73 9.87
N SER A 164 -6.32 -9.94 11.15
CA SER A 164 -6.30 -11.27 11.77
C SER A 164 -6.87 -11.26 13.18
N SER A 165 -7.18 -12.46 13.67
CA SER A 165 -7.73 -12.70 15.01
C SER A 165 -7.57 -14.17 15.40
N ASP A 166 -7.69 -14.46 16.70
CA ASP A 166 -7.94 -15.82 17.20
C ASP A 166 -9.43 -16.22 17.14
N SER A 167 -10.33 -15.29 16.82
CA SER A 167 -11.76 -15.57 16.64
C SER A 167 -12.18 -15.33 15.19
N ILE A 168 -12.54 -16.41 14.49
CA ILE A 168 -13.09 -16.34 13.14
C ILE A 168 -14.40 -15.52 13.09
N GLN A 169 -15.20 -15.56 14.16
CA GLN A 169 -16.46 -14.81 14.25
C GLN A 169 -16.21 -13.30 14.32
N GLU A 170 -15.28 -12.86 15.18
CA GLU A 170 -14.95 -11.43 15.29
C GLU A 170 -14.27 -10.92 14.02
N LEU A 171 -13.37 -11.73 13.43
CA LEU A 171 -12.74 -11.43 12.16
C LEU A 171 -13.77 -11.24 11.03
N THR A 172 -14.75 -12.14 10.93
CA THR A 172 -15.82 -12.07 9.93
C THR A 172 -16.65 -10.81 10.10
N LYS A 173 -17.06 -10.51 11.33
CA LYS A 173 -17.82 -9.30 11.63
C LYS A 173 -17.03 -8.04 11.28
N GLN A 174 -15.75 -7.97 11.65
CA GLN A 174 -14.92 -6.80 11.36
C GLN A 174 -14.67 -6.64 9.86
N MET A 175 -14.51 -7.74 9.12
CA MET A 175 -14.36 -7.72 7.67
C MET A 175 -15.56 -7.05 6.99
N GLU A 176 -16.79 -7.36 7.42
CA GLU A 176 -18.00 -6.73 6.89
C GLU A 176 -18.08 -5.23 7.24
N LEU A 177 -17.67 -4.85 8.45
CA LEU A 177 -17.59 -3.43 8.84
C LEU A 177 -16.57 -2.65 7.99
N LEU A 178 -15.41 -3.24 7.70
CA LEU A 178 -14.39 -2.63 6.83
C LEU A 178 -14.93 -2.44 5.40
N LYS A 179 -15.65 -3.43 4.87
CA LYS A 179 -16.27 -3.35 3.53
C LYS A 179 -17.33 -2.25 3.46
N ASP A 180 -18.21 -2.16 4.44
CA ASP A 180 -19.21 -1.09 4.51
C ASP A 180 -18.53 0.30 4.61
N ALA A 181 -17.52 0.42 5.48
CA ALA A 181 -16.76 1.65 5.64
C ALA A 181 -16.01 2.06 4.35
N ALA A 182 -15.45 1.10 3.61
CA ALA A 182 -14.84 1.34 2.30
C ALA A 182 -15.86 1.87 1.29
N LYS A 183 -17.05 1.25 1.21
CA LYS A 183 -18.15 1.72 0.36
C LYS A 183 -18.58 3.15 0.71
N ARG A 184 -18.78 3.45 2.00
CA ARG A 184 -19.18 4.78 2.49
C ARG A 184 -18.14 5.86 2.26
N SER A 185 -16.86 5.49 2.24
CA SER A 185 -15.74 6.39 1.96
C SER A 185 -15.35 6.44 0.47
N HIS A 186 -16.13 5.79 -0.41
CA HIS A 186 -15.92 5.71 -1.85
C HIS A 186 -14.55 5.12 -2.24
N PHE A 187 -14.05 4.17 -1.44
CA PHE A 187 -12.96 3.29 -1.84
C PHE A 187 -13.54 2.01 -2.45
N SER A 188 -13.30 1.79 -3.73
CA SER A 188 -13.71 0.56 -4.41
C SER A 188 -12.78 -0.58 -4.00
N LEU A 189 -13.35 -1.70 -3.56
CA LEU A 189 -12.57 -2.89 -3.22
C LEU A 189 -12.40 -3.80 -4.44
N ASN A 190 -11.27 -4.50 -4.49
CA ASN A 190 -10.96 -5.47 -5.52
C ASN A 190 -11.42 -6.87 -5.10
N ALA A 191 -12.60 -7.28 -5.59
CA ALA A 191 -13.19 -8.57 -5.23
C ALA A 191 -12.32 -9.78 -5.63
N GLU A 192 -11.49 -9.66 -6.68
CA GLU A 192 -10.62 -10.76 -7.13
C GLU A 192 -9.39 -10.98 -6.25
N LYS A 193 -9.00 -9.94 -5.50
CA LYS A 193 -7.85 -9.97 -4.58
C LYS A 193 -8.25 -10.00 -3.11
N GLU A 194 -9.53 -9.91 -2.83
CA GLU A 194 -10.05 -10.07 -1.49
C GLU A 194 -9.83 -11.51 -1.03
N SER A 195 -9.34 -11.68 0.20
CA SER A 195 -9.31 -12.97 0.87
C SER A 195 -10.31 -12.96 2.02
N PRO A 196 -11.36 -13.80 1.98
CA PRO A 196 -12.29 -13.91 3.09
C PRO A 196 -11.59 -14.49 4.33
N PRO A 197 -12.21 -14.35 5.52
CA PRO A 197 -11.71 -14.97 6.74
C PRO A 197 -11.41 -16.47 6.57
N SER A 198 -10.15 -16.87 6.79
CA SER A 198 -9.67 -18.25 6.70
C SER A 198 -8.50 -18.50 7.67
N ASP A 199 -8.02 -19.72 7.76
CA ASP A 199 -6.79 -20.14 8.46
C ASP A 199 -5.49 -19.63 7.80
N SER A 200 -5.60 -19.03 6.62
CA SER A 200 -4.50 -18.54 5.81
C SER A 200 -4.93 -17.40 4.90
N VAL A 201 -3.99 -16.56 4.49
CA VAL A 201 -4.21 -15.45 3.56
C VAL A 201 -3.02 -15.31 2.62
N VAL A 202 -3.27 -14.86 1.39
CA VAL A 202 -2.20 -14.44 0.48
C VAL A 202 -2.22 -12.92 0.34
N ALA A 203 -1.14 -12.29 0.80
CA ALA A 203 -0.94 -10.84 0.67
C ALA A 203 0.50 -10.57 0.25
N PHE A 204 0.74 -9.58 -0.62
CA PHE A 204 2.08 -9.26 -1.14
C PHE A 204 2.84 -10.43 -1.81
N ASN A 205 2.12 -11.41 -2.38
CA ASN A 205 2.68 -12.69 -2.85
C ASN A 205 3.35 -13.53 -1.74
N ILE A 206 2.88 -13.38 -0.51
CA ILE A 206 3.28 -14.17 0.65
C ILE A 206 2.02 -14.85 1.18
N GLU A 207 2.08 -16.17 1.28
CA GLU A 207 1.15 -17.00 2.04
C GLU A 207 1.48 -16.84 3.52
N LEU A 208 0.51 -16.38 4.29
CA LEU A 208 0.55 -16.24 5.73
C LEU A 208 -0.45 -17.23 6.34
N SER A 209 0.00 -17.98 7.33
CA SER A 209 -0.83 -18.80 8.21
C SER A 209 -0.23 -18.80 9.61
N HIS A 210 -0.92 -19.43 10.57
CA HIS A 210 -0.44 -19.47 11.95
C HIS A 210 1.02 -19.97 12.04
N SER A 211 1.89 -19.15 12.63
CA SER A 211 3.33 -19.41 12.80
C SER A 211 4.10 -19.67 11.49
N SER A 212 3.55 -19.29 10.32
CA SER A 212 4.19 -19.56 9.02
C SER A 212 3.98 -18.41 8.02
N MET A 213 5.08 -17.99 7.40
CA MET A 213 5.08 -17.13 6.22
C MET A 213 5.91 -17.78 5.12
N LYS A 214 5.39 -17.77 3.89
CA LYS A 214 6.03 -18.38 2.73
C LYS A 214 5.78 -17.51 1.51
N ILE A 215 6.79 -17.27 0.67
CA ILE A 215 6.57 -16.68 -0.65
C ILE A 215 5.76 -17.69 -1.49
N THR A 216 4.71 -17.21 -2.14
CA THR A 216 3.85 -18.05 -2.99
C THR A 216 4.67 -18.76 -4.04
N ASP A 217 4.27 -19.98 -4.43
CA ASP A 217 5.05 -20.79 -5.36
C ASP A 217 5.27 -20.08 -6.71
N SER A 218 4.24 -19.41 -7.21
CA SER A 218 4.32 -18.64 -8.47
C SER A 218 5.31 -17.48 -8.40
N ARG A 219 5.44 -16.81 -7.25
CA ARG A 219 6.42 -15.75 -7.05
C ARG A 219 7.81 -16.31 -6.76
N TYR A 220 7.90 -17.42 -6.03
CA TYR A 220 9.15 -18.09 -5.73
C TYR A 220 9.83 -18.61 -7.00
N ILE A 221 9.09 -19.18 -7.97
CA ILE A 221 9.62 -19.56 -9.28
C ILE A 221 10.26 -18.36 -10.01
N LYS A 222 9.66 -17.17 -9.92
CA LYS A 222 10.23 -15.95 -10.51
C LYS A 222 11.53 -15.54 -9.81
N PHE A 223 11.63 -15.72 -8.49
CA PHE A 223 12.88 -15.51 -7.76
C PHE A 223 13.95 -16.52 -8.14
N VAL A 224 13.59 -17.80 -8.32
CA VAL A 224 14.53 -18.83 -8.83
C VAL A 224 15.07 -18.42 -10.20
N GLN A 225 14.20 -18.04 -11.13
CA GLN A 225 14.62 -17.60 -12.47
C GLN A 225 15.52 -16.36 -12.42
N ALA A 226 15.15 -15.35 -11.63
CA ALA A 226 15.96 -14.16 -11.42
C ALA A 226 17.33 -14.50 -10.80
N TYR A 227 17.38 -15.42 -9.82
CA TYR A 227 18.61 -15.85 -9.17
C TYR A 227 19.57 -16.55 -10.13
N LEU A 228 19.06 -17.49 -10.95
CA LEU A 228 19.84 -18.21 -11.97
C LEU A 228 20.36 -17.29 -13.08
N THR A 229 19.62 -16.22 -13.40
CA THR A 229 19.98 -15.28 -14.47
C THR A 229 20.68 -14.02 -13.98
N ALA A 230 20.86 -13.88 -12.67
CA ALA A 230 21.52 -12.74 -12.04
C ALA A 230 22.94 -12.59 -12.57
N LYS A 231 23.32 -11.34 -12.87
CA LYS A 231 24.61 -11.02 -13.50
C LYS A 231 25.72 -10.75 -12.49
N SER A 232 25.37 -10.68 -11.20
CA SER A 232 26.28 -10.30 -10.14
C SER A 232 25.91 -10.95 -8.82
N GLU A 233 26.91 -11.20 -7.98
CA GLU A 233 26.70 -11.72 -6.62
C GLU A 233 25.80 -10.82 -5.75
N PRO A 234 25.95 -9.48 -5.75
CA PRO A 234 25.04 -8.61 -4.99
C PRO A 234 23.56 -8.74 -5.38
N GLU A 235 23.26 -9.03 -6.65
CA GLU A 235 21.89 -9.29 -7.11
C GLU A 235 21.35 -10.60 -6.52
N ARG A 236 22.17 -11.66 -6.49
CA ARG A 236 21.85 -12.94 -5.87
C ARG A 236 21.64 -12.80 -4.37
N GLU A 237 22.57 -12.14 -3.68
CA GLU A 237 22.49 -11.84 -2.26
C GLU A 237 21.23 -11.02 -1.93
N GLY A 238 20.86 -10.05 -2.77
CA GLY A 238 19.64 -9.27 -2.61
C GLY A 238 18.37 -10.13 -2.70
N ILE A 239 18.32 -11.07 -3.66
CA ILE A 239 17.20 -12.01 -3.80
C ILE A 239 17.13 -12.93 -2.57
N VAL A 240 18.23 -13.61 -2.23
CA VAL A 240 18.31 -14.52 -1.08
C VAL A 240 17.97 -13.79 0.21
N GLY A 241 18.50 -12.58 0.40
CA GLY A 241 18.23 -11.72 1.54
C GLY A 241 16.75 -11.42 1.68
N TYR A 242 16.09 -10.94 0.62
CA TYR A 242 14.65 -10.70 0.64
C TYR A 242 13.87 -11.98 0.97
N VAL A 243 14.14 -13.09 0.28
CA VAL A 243 13.47 -14.37 0.55
C VAL A 243 13.68 -14.81 1.99
N GLY A 244 14.88 -14.61 2.54
CA GLY A 244 15.23 -14.94 3.92
C GLY A 244 14.46 -14.13 4.96
N THR A 245 14.10 -12.87 4.66
CA THR A 245 13.24 -12.08 5.55
C THR A 245 11.81 -12.62 5.65
N VAL A 246 11.36 -13.39 4.66
CA VAL A 246 10.02 -14.01 4.65
C VAL A 246 10.09 -15.45 5.16
N ASN A 247 11.00 -16.25 4.59
CA ASN A 247 11.12 -17.67 4.89
C ASN A 247 12.57 -18.16 4.67
N PHE A 248 13.24 -18.48 5.77
CA PHE A 248 14.62 -18.97 5.76
C PHE A 248 14.81 -20.28 4.98
N LYS A 249 13.82 -21.19 4.97
CA LYS A 249 13.92 -22.47 4.25
C LYS A 249 13.90 -22.24 2.74
N GLN A 250 13.03 -21.34 2.25
CA GLN A 250 13.02 -20.94 0.84
C GLN A 250 14.33 -20.25 0.44
N ALA A 251 14.92 -19.44 1.31
CA ALA A 251 16.21 -18.80 1.04
C ALA A 251 17.34 -19.83 0.89
N LYS A 252 17.43 -20.78 1.82
CA LYS A 252 18.40 -21.89 1.73
C LYS A 252 18.24 -22.70 0.46
N SER A 253 17.00 -22.96 0.04
CA SER A 253 16.73 -23.67 -1.21
C SER A 253 17.27 -22.93 -2.44
N LEU A 254 17.32 -21.59 -2.44
CA LEU A 254 17.96 -20.82 -3.50
C LEU A 254 19.49 -20.95 -3.47
N GLU A 255 20.11 -20.86 -2.29
CA GLU A 255 21.57 -20.98 -2.13
C GLU A 255 22.09 -22.36 -2.56
N MET A 256 21.28 -23.41 -2.42
CA MET A 256 21.63 -24.76 -2.85
C MET A 256 21.52 -24.97 -4.37
N LEU A 257 20.93 -24.03 -5.12
CA LEU A 257 20.93 -24.09 -6.57
C LEU A 257 22.35 -23.81 -7.06
N GLN A 258 23.06 -24.88 -7.44
CA GLN A 258 24.38 -24.76 -8.06
C GLN A 258 24.23 -24.00 -9.38
N ILE A 259 25.02 -22.93 -9.54
CA ILE A 259 25.19 -22.17 -10.78
C ILE A 259 26.62 -22.38 -11.26
#